data_AF-A0A414AGV2-F1
#
_entry.id   AF-A0A414AGV2-F1
#
_cell.length_a   1.000
_cell.length_b   1.000
_cell.length_c   1.000
_cell.angle_alpha   90.00
_cell.angle_beta   90.00
_cell.angle_gamma   90.00
#
_symmetry.space_group_name_H-M   'P 1'
#
loop_
_entity.id
_entity.type
_entity.pdbx_description
1 polymer ?
#
loop_
_entity_poly.entity_id
_entity_poly.type
_entity_poly.pdbx_seq_one_letter_code
_entity_poly.pdbx_strand_id
1 'polypeptide(L)' 'MGFVESLRKEYEGRLEVVIYKTGKDFDYIKKYGAVTKSMLVINESKAIKKLSRESITAAFEEAIQSC' A
#
# COMPACT_ATOMS: atom_id res chain seq x y z
N MET A 1 9.71 2.25 13.96
CA MET A 1 9.72 1.96 12.51
C MET A 1 8.45 1.19 12.18
N GLY A 2 7.66 1.65 11.20
CA GLY A 2 6.43 0.98 10.81
C GLY A 2 6.71 -0.30 10.03
N PHE A 3 5.92 -1.35 10.24
CA PHE A 3 6.06 -2.64 9.56
C PHE A 3 6.12 -2.52 8.02
N VAL A 4 5.29 -1.63 7.45
CA VAL A 4 5.24 -1.35 6.00
C VAL A 4 6.54 -0.70 5.50
N GLU A 5 7.21 0.11 6.31
CA GLU A 5 8.49 0.73 5.92
C GLU A 5 9.61 -0.31 5.87
N SER A 6 9.63 -1.28 6.78
CA SER A 6 10.57 -2.39 6.74
C SER A 6 10.38 -3.25 5.50
N LEU A 7 9.13 -3.61 5.18
CA LEU A 7 8.82 -4.34 3.95
C LEU A 7 9.21 -3.53 2.71
N ARG A 8 8.89 -2.23 2.66
CA ARG A 8 9.31 -1.37 1.54
C ARG A 8 10.81 -1.43 1.30
N LYS A 9 11.64 -1.40 2.35
CA LYS A 9 13.10 -1.52 2.23
C LYS A 9 13.54 -2.91 1.77
N GLU A 10 12.91 -3.95 2.30
CA GLU A 10 13.24 -5.34 1.92
C GLU A 10 12.90 -5.64 0.47
N TYR A 11 11.82 -5.06 -0.04
CA TYR A 11 11.37 -5.18 -1.43
C TYR A 11 11.80 -4.00 -2.30
N GLU A 12 12.70 -3.14 -1.82
CA GLU A 12 13.21 -1.98 -2.54
C GLU A 12 13.94 -2.46 -3.81
N GLY A 13 13.41 -2.09 -4.98
CA GLY A 13 13.91 -2.54 -6.28
C GLY A 13 13.10 -3.66 -6.94
N ARG A 14 12.19 -4.32 -6.21
CA ARG A 14 11.20 -5.26 -6.77
C ARG A 14 9.78 -4.68 -6.81
N LEU A 15 9.47 -3.82 -5.84
CA LEU A 15 8.18 -3.17 -5.70
C LEU A 15 8.33 -1.68 -5.44
N GLU A 16 7.47 -0.88 -6.07
CA GLU A 16 7.30 0.52 -5.71
C GLU A 16 6.17 0.64 -4.67
N VAL A 17 6.51 1.15 -3.48
CA VAL A 17 5.56 1.32 -2.39
C VAL A 17 5.41 2.81 -2.08
N VAL A 18 4.22 3.35 -2.34
CA VAL A 18 3.87 4.74 -2.03
C VAL A 18 2.93 4.77 -0.83
N ILE A 19 3.35 5.49 0.22
CA ILE A 19 2.56 5.64 1.45
C ILE A 19 1.99 7.05 1.47
N TYR A 20 0.69 7.17 1.25
CA TYR A 20 -0.02 8.44 1.40
C TYR A 20 -0.49 8.62 2.85
N LYS A 21 -0.31 9.81 3.40
CA LYS A 21 -0.83 10.14 4.73
C LYS A 21 -1.90 11.22 4.65
N THR A 22 -3.07 10.93 5.21
CA THR A 22 -4.16 11.89 5.36
C THR A 22 -3.68 13.17 6.05
N GLY A 23 -3.99 14.33 5.46
CA GLY A 23 -3.59 15.64 5.95
C GLY A 23 -2.19 16.10 5.53
N LYS A 24 -1.38 15.22 4.91
CA LYS A 24 -0.08 15.57 4.33
C LYS A 24 -0.09 15.44 2.81
N ASP A 25 -0.66 14.35 2.32
CA ASP A 25 -0.81 14.06 0.92
C ASP A 25 -2.29 14.12 0.56
N PHE A 26 -2.65 14.84 -0.49
CA PHE A 26 -4.05 14.91 -0.98
C PHE A 26 -4.20 14.30 -2.37
N ASP A 27 -3.10 13.86 -2.98
CA ASP A 27 -3.08 13.30 -4.34
C ASP A 27 -3.91 12.01 -4.43
N TYR A 28 -3.86 11.18 -3.37
CA TYR A 28 -4.67 9.97 -3.28
C TYR A 28 -6.18 10.25 -3.37
N ILE A 29 -6.65 11.44 -2.97
CA ILE A 29 -8.07 11.80 -3.02
C ILE A 29 -8.53 11.97 -4.47
N LYS A 30 -7.66 12.50 -5.34
CA LYS A 30 -7.96 12.62 -6.77
C LYS A 30 -8.03 11.26 -7.46
N LYS A 31 -7.15 10.33 -7.10
CA LYS A 31 -7.11 8.97 -7.68
C LYS A 31 -8.20 8.04 -7.13
N TYR A 32 -8.40 8.03 -5.81
CA TYR A 32 -9.20 7.02 -5.11
C TYR A 32 -10.42 7.60 -4.37
N GLY A 33 -10.61 8.92 -4.36
CA GLY A 33 -11.70 9.59 -3.67
C GLY A 33 -11.47 9.76 -2.17
N ALA A 34 -12.53 10.17 -1.47
CA ALA A 34 -12.50 10.36 -0.02
C ALA A 34 -12.40 9.01 0.70
N VAL A 35 -11.17 8.61 1.04
CA VAL A 35 -10.92 7.40 1.81
C VAL A 35 -11.01 7.72 3.30
N THR A 36 -12.01 7.15 3.98
CA THR A 36 -12.26 7.38 5.42
C THR A 36 -11.50 6.41 6.33
N LYS A 37 -10.96 5.32 5.78
CA LYS A 37 -10.17 4.31 6.49
C LYS A 37 -8.86 4.06 5.75
N SER A 38 -7.80 3.76 6.50
CA SER A 38 -6.53 3.33 5.94
C SER A 38 -6.74 2.11 5.04
N MET A 39 -6.28 2.20 3.81
CA MET A 39 -6.45 1.20 2.76
C MET A 39 -5.14 1.05 2.01
N LEU A 40 -4.82 -0.16 1.59
CA LEU A 40 -3.64 -0.46 0.78
C LEU A 40 -4.09 -0.81 -0.62
N VAL A 41 -3.48 -0.20 -1.63
CA VAL A 41 -3.81 -0.45 -3.04
C VAL A 41 -2.62 -1.16 -3.70
N ILE A 42 -2.89 -2.29 -4.34
CA ILE A 42 -1.92 -3.10 -5.08
C ILE A 42 -2.17 -2.91 -6.58
N ASN A 43 -1.10 -2.65 -7.34
CA ASN A 43 -1.14 -2.47 -8.80
C ASN A 43 -2.21 -1.47 -9.27
N GLU A 44 -2.49 -0.43 -8.47
CA GLU A 44 -3.53 0.57 -8.70
C GLU A 44 -4.94 0.00 -8.99
N SER A 45 -5.16 -1.30 -8.70
CA SER A 45 -6.33 -2.05 -9.14
C SER A 45 -7.03 -2.72 -7.95
N LYS A 46 -6.27 -3.30 -7.02
CA LYS A 46 -6.82 -4.05 -5.90
C LYS A 46 -6.65 -3.30 -4.59
N ALA A 47 -7.77 -2.91 -4.00
CA ALA A 47 -7.77 -2.08 -2.81
C ALA A 47 -8.20 -2.89 -1.56
N ILE A 48 -7.26 -3.09 -0.64
CA ILE A 48 -7.41 -3.86 0.60
C ILE A 48 -7.73 -2.91 1.76
N LYS A 49 -8.93 -3.06 2.34
CA LYS A 49 -9.38 -2.29 3.52
C LYS A 49 -8.90 -2.90 4.85
N LYS A 50 -8.50 -4.17 4.84
CA LYS A 50 -8.08 -4.90 6.03
C LYS A 50 -6.56 -4.84 6.16
N LEU A 51 -6.08 -3.90 6.97
CA LEU A 51 -4.65 -3.73 7.23
C LEU A 51 -4.24 -4.55 8.44
N SER A 52 -4.07 -5.86 8.24
CA SER A 52 -3.42 -6.76 9.19
C SER A 52 -2.03 -7.12 8.66
N ARG A 53 -1.09 -7.52 9.54
CA ARG A 53 0.26 -7.92 9.10
C ARG A 53 0.20 -8.95 7.97
N GLU A 54 -0.63 -9.96 8.12
CA GLU A 54 -0.86 -11.00 7.11
C GLU A 54 -1.37 -10.43 5.79
N SER A 55 -2.39 -9.57 5.82
CA SER A 55 -2.95 -8.95 4.61
C SER A 55 -1.96 -8.01 3.92
N ILE A 56 -1.10 -7.34 4.68
CA ILE A 56 -0.03 -6.50 4.13
C ILE A 56 1.03 -7.38 3.48
N THR A 57 1.50 -8.44 4.14
CA THR A 57 2.48 -9.35 3.55
C THR A 57 1.94 -10.01 2.28
N ALA A 58 0.72 -10.55 2.33
CA ALA A 58 0.07 -11.15 1.16
C ALA A 58 -0.12 -10.15 0.03
N ALA A 59 -0.39 -8.88 0.34
CA ALA A 59 -0.48 -7.82 -0.67
C ALA A 59 0.84 -7.59 -1.42
N PHE A 60 1.95 -7.60 -0.69
CA PHE A 60 3.28 -7.45 -1.28
C PHE A 60 3.66 -8.68 -2.11
N GLU A 61 3.41 -9.89 -1.61
CA GLU A 61 3.66 -11.12 -2.36
C GLU A 61 2.82 -11.17 -3.65
N GLU A 62 1.54 -10.80 -3.58
CA GLU A 62 0.66 -10.75 -4.75
C GLU A 62 1.14 -9.70 -5.76
N ALA A 63 1.62 -8.56 -5.29
CA ALA A 63 2.19 -7.53 -6.16
C ALA A 63 3.44 -8.01 -6.90
N ILE A 64 4.29 -8.82 -6.27
CA ILE A 64 5.49 -9.42 -6.87
C ILE A 64 5.12 -10.54 -7.85
N GLN A 65 4.17 -11.40 -7.49
CA GLN A 65 3.72 -12.50 -8.34
C GLN A 65 2.93 -12.03 -9.56
N SER A 66 2.33 -10.85 -9.49
CA SER A 66 1.60 -10.24 -10.61
C SER A 66 2.52 -9.63 -11.68
N CYS A 67 3.84 -9.83 -11.59
CA CYS A 67 4.86 -9.40 -12.55
C CYS A 67 5.26 -10.54 -13.50
#